data_AF-A0A897NAD4-F1
#
_entry.id   AF-A0A897NAD4-F1
#
_cell.length_a   1.000
_cell.length_b   1.000
_cell.length_c   1.000
_cell.angle_alpha   90.00
_cell.angle_beta   90.00
_cell.angle_gamma   90.00
#
_symmetry.space_group_name_H-M   'P 1'
#
loop_
_entity.id
_entity.type
_entity.pdbx_description
1 polymer ?
#
loop_
_entity_poly.entity_id
_entity_poly.type
_entity_poly.pdbx_seq_one_letter_code
_entity_poly.pdbx_strand_id
1 'polypeptide(L)'
;MRWGQMLRAMQRRELFGGAIAFAGAILVLVQFVQGIQQLDGFEGQTGAVVFAVETVPFLFVAGALVYIGYWLTDQSEYEQELPRIAGWGVASAVLFASVSALVVFSQQARPTVDVLGLAPAIAINHVTVGAVVGVLVGLYDARGLAHQRALETERDRIEQFANKAMDVNTYGRELTRSDSIDAVSALCIQALQGLLGLTEAAFVVVGGEDSRIVDSTVVGVSDEGLVELASRSREQEPTTVVIHESIPDSLEERADGAITLRITDLDGASAVLLALTDDLEFNDEDVQLLELLLAHAATALDAVSEDGEFDR
;
A
#
# COMPACT_ATOMS: atom_id res chain seq x y z
N MET A 1 3.86 19.54 1.42
CA MET A 1 4.43 18.65 2.46
C MET A 1 5.22 17.45 1.91
N ARG A 2 4.85 16.91 0.74
CA ARG A 2 5.38 15.68 0.11
C ARG A 2 6.88 15.69 -0.28
N TRP A 3 7.41 16.83 -0.76
CA TRP A 3 8.81 16.95 -1.21
C TRP A 3 9.86 16.77 -0.10
N GLY A 4 9.58 17.29 1.11
CA GLY A 4 10.52 17.21 2.24
C GLY A 4 10.60 15.83 2.88
N GLN A 5 9.60 14.97 2.67
CA GLN A 5 9.63 13.56 3.07
C GLN A 5 10.40 12.73 2.04
N MET A 6 10.16 12.97 0.75
CA MET A 6 10.88 12.30 -0.35
C MET A 6 12.40 12.57 -0.32
N LEU A 7 12.81 13.81 -0.02
CA LEU A 7 14.23 14.14 0.15
C LEU A 7 14.86 13.45 1.36
N ARG A 8 14.14 13.36 2.49
CA ARG A 8 14.61 12.65 3.69
C ARG A 8 14.71 11.14 3.46
N ALA A 9 13.79 10.60 2.67
CA ALA A 9 13.74 9.20 2.29
C ALA A 9 14.94 8.79 1.43
N MET A 10 15.18 9.56 0.37
CA MET A 10 16.38 9.43 -0.46
C MET A 10 17.67 9.58 0.35
N GLN A 11 17.74 10.59 1.22
CA GLN A 11 18.91 10.81 2.09
C GLN A 11 19.19 9.63 3.03
N ARG A 12 18.16 8.98 3.59
CA ARG A 12 18.36 7.80 4.44
C ARG A 12 18.89 6.61 3.65
N ARG A 13 18.35 6.36 2.47
CA ARG A 13 18.78 5.27 1.59
C ARG A 13 20.24 5.41 1.18
N GLU A 14 20.61 6.61 0.72
CA GLU A 14 21.99 6.93 0.39
C GLU A 14 22.92 6.80 1.60
N LEU A 15 22.49 7.26 2.78
CA LEU A 15 23.30 7.23 3.99
C LEU A 15 23.52 5.80 4.51
N PHE A 16 22.47 4.99 4.68
CA PHE A 16 22.62 3.64 5.22
C PHE A 16 23.15 2.64 4.19
N GLY A 17 22.63 2.64 2.97
CA GLY A 17 23.13 1.78 1.89
C GLY A 17 24.58 2.14 1.55
N GLY A 18 24.87 3.44 1.44
CA GLY A 18 26.23 3.95 1.25
C GLY A 18 27.17 3.61 2.40
N ALA A 19 26.72 3.70 3.66
CA ALA A 19 27.54 3.31 4.81
C ALA A 19 27.87 1.82 4.84
N ILE A 20 26.90 0.94 4.52
CA ILE A 20 27.13 -0.51 4.42
C ILE A 20 28.11 -0.80 3.27
N ALA A 21 27.92 -0.16 2.12
CA ALA A 21 28.81 -0.33 0.97
C ALA A 21 30.24 0.15 1.28
N PHE A 22 30.37 1.30 1.95
CA PHE A 22 31.65 1.85 2.38
C PHE A 22 32.35 0.96 3.41
N ALA A 23 31.61 0.42 4.39
CA ALA A 23 32.13 -0.54 5.35
C ALA A 23 32.61 -1.83 4.66
N GLY A 24 31.85 -2.35 3.69
CA GLY A 24 32.26 -3.47 2.85
C GLY A 24 33.56 -3.18 2.09
N ALA A 25 33.70 -1.97 1.52
CA ALA A 25 34.89 -1.58 0.77
C ALA A 25 36.13 -1.48 1.66
N ILE A 26 35.98 -0.97 2.89
CA ILE A 26 37.03 -0.99 3.90
C ILE A 26 37.43 -2.44 4.22
N LEU A 27 36.46 -3.34 4.43
CA LEU A 27 36.75 -4.75 4.71
C LEU A 27 37.48 -5.42 3.55
N VAL A 28 37.09 -5.16 2.29
CA VAL A 28 37.81 -5.65 1.11
C VAL A 28 39.27 -5.17 1.12
N LEU A 29 39.50 -3.88 1.39
CA LEU A 29 40.85 -3.33 1.44
C LEU A 29 41.69 -3.97 2.55
N VAL A 30 41.12 -4.12 3.75
CA VAL A 30 41.80 -4.74 4.90
C VAL A 30 42.14 -6.20 4.59
N GLN A 31 41.20 -6.97 4.04
CA GLN A 31 41.41 -8.37 3.65
C GLN A 31 42.50 -8.51 2.58
N PHE A 32 42.54 -7.59 1.61
CA PHE A 32 43.56 -7.59 0.58
C PHE A 32 44.96 -7.34 1.15
N VAL A 33 45.11 -6.33 2.02
CA VAL A 33 46.37 -6.02 2.70
C VAL A 33 46.83 -7.20 3.57
N GLN A 34 45.92 -7.80 4.32
CA GLN A 34 46.20 -8.97 5.15
C GLN A 34 46.68 -10.16 4.31
N GLY A 35 46.03 -10.42 3.17
CA GLY A 35 46.44 -11.48 2.25
C GLY A 35 47.84 -11.28 1.67
N ILE A 36 48.24 -10.05 1.37
CA ILE A 36 49.61 -9.73 0.94
C ILE A 36 50.61 -9.98 2.08
N GLN A 37 50.32 -9.49 3.28
CA GLN A 37 51.19 -9.71 4.45
C GLN A 37 51.39 -11.19 4.77
N GLN A 38 50.36 -12.00 4.52
CA GLN A 38 50.42 -13.45 4.74
C GLN A 38 51.34 -14.16 3.72
N LEU A 39 51.50 -13.61 2.51
CA LEU A 39 52.43 -14.12 1.51
C LEU A 39 53.89 -13.84 1.88
N ASP A 40 54.17 -12.67 2.45
CA ASP A 40 55.52 -12.29 2.87
C ASP A 40 56.05 -13.17 4.02
N GLY A 41 55.14 -13.75 4.82
CA GLY A 41 55.48 -14.63 5.95
C GLY A 41 55.53 -16.13 5.64
N PHE A 42 55.22 -16.55 4.41
CA PHE A 42 55.06 -17.98 4.07
C PHE A 42 56.27 -18.55 3.31
N GLU A 43 57.04 -19.42 3.96
CA GLU A 43 58.24 -20.08 3.35
C GLU A 43 57.92 -21.35 2.51
N GLY A 44 56.66 -21.57 2.12
CA GLY A 44 56.20 -22.77 1.39
C GLY A 44 56.06 -22.63 -0.13
N GLN A 45 55.74 -23.75 -0.83
CA GLN A 45 56.05 -23.91 -2.25
C GLN A 45 55.04 -23.31 -3.28
N THR A 46 53.99 -22.58 -2.90
CA THR A 46 53.24 -21.74 -3.87
C THR A 46 52.38 -20.68 -3.16
N GLY A 47 52.91 -19.49 -2.93
CA GLY A 47 52.16 -18.37 -2.31
C GLY A 47 50.81 -18.09 -3.00
N ALA A 48 50.73 -18.27 -4.32
CA ALA A 48 49.48 -18.13 -5.07
C ALA A 48 48.33 -19.02 -4.55
N VAL A 49 48.62 -20.23 -4.07
CA VAL A 49 47.59 -21.15 -3.54
C VAL A 49 47.11 -20.68 -2.17
N VAL A 50 48.01 -20.22 -1.31
CA VAL A 50 47.66 -19.69 0.03
C VAL A 50 46.77 -18.47 -0.11
N PHE A 51 47.12 -17.51 -0.97
CA PHE A 51 46.27 -16.34 -1.24
C PHE A 51 44.90 -16.73 -1.79
N ALA A 52 44.87 -17.65 -2.75
CA ALA A 52 43.63 -18.10 -3.38
C ALA A 52 42.69 -18.82 -2.40
N VAL A 53 43.22 -19.54 -1.42
CA VAL A 53 42.41 -20.31 -0.45
C VAL A 53 42.05 -19.47 0.78
N GLU A 54 42.98 -18.67 1.28
CA GLU A 54 42.82 -17.99 2.57
C GLU A 54 42.39 -16.54 2.46
N THR A 55 42.60 -15.88 1.32
CA THR A 55 42.25 -14.45 1.14
C THR A 55 41.04 -14.26 0.22
N VAL A 56 41.04 -14.92 -0.94
CA VAL A 56 40.03 -14.71 -1.98
C VAL A 56 38.59 -14.94 -1.48
N PRO A 57 38.26 -15.99 -0.71
CA PRO A 57 36.91 -16.17 -0.18
C PRO A 57 36.46 -14.99 0.69
N PHE A 58 37.33 -14.44 1.53
CA PHE A 58 36.98 -13.31 2.39
C PHE A 58 36.87 -11.99 1.62
N LEU A 59 37.63 -11.83 0.52
CA LEU A 59 37.41 -10.72 -0.43
C LEU A 59 36.02 -10.79 -1.06
N PHE A 60 35.56 -11.99 -1.46
CA PHE A 60 34.21 -12.17 -1.98
C PHE A 60 33.13 -11.91 -0.93
N VAL A 61 33.34 -12.39 0.30
CA VAL A 61 32.42 -12.14 1.42
C VAL A 61 32.34 -10.64 1.73
N ALA A 62 33.47 -9.94 1.84
CA ALA A 62 33.47 -8.48 2.04
C ALA A 62 32.89 -7.73 0.82
N GLY A 63 33.17 -8.19 -0.39
CA GLY A 63 32.60 -7.67 -1.63
C GLY A 63 31.08 -7.82 -1.70
N ALA A 64 30.52 -8.88 -1.11
CA ALA A 64 29.08 -9.06 -1.00
C ALA A 64 28.43 -7.93 -0.18
N LEU A 65 29.09 -7.42 0.87
CA LEU A 65 28.59 -6.24 1.61
C LEU A 65 28.58 -4.98 0.75
N VAL A 66 29.59 -4.79 -0.10
CA VAL A 66 29.62 -3.67 -1.06
C VAL A 66 28.42 -3.75 -1.99
N TYR A 67 28.20 -4.93 -2.57
CA TYR A 67 27.08 -5.18 -3.47
C TYR A 67 25.73 -4.99 -2.77
N ILE A 68 25.53 -5.57 -1.58
CA ILE A 68 24.28 -5.44 -0.82
C ILE A 68 24.04 -3.97 -0.42
N GLY A 69 25.07 -3.27 0.05
CA GLY A 69 24.97 -1.85 0.41
C GLY A 69 24.57 -0.98 -0.78
N TYR A 70 25.21 -1.19 -1.94
CA TYR A 70 24.85 -0.51 -3.18
C TYR A 70 23.42 -0.85 -3.61
N TRP A 71 23.05 -2.13 -3.63
CA TRP A 71 21.71 -2.57 -4.00
C TRP A 71 20.63 -1.97 -3.09
N LEU A 72 20.88 -1.86 -1.79
CA LEU A 72 19.97 -1.22 -0.83
C LEU A 72 19.75 0.28 -1.09
N THR A 73 20.67 0.97 -1.78
CA THR A 73 20.43 2.37 -2.16
C THR A 73 19.30 2.50 -3.18
N ASP A 74 19.03 1.46 -3.98
CA ASP A 74 18.01 1.46 -5.03
C ASP A 74 16.63 0.92 -4.57
N GLN A 75 16.58 0.24 -3.42
CA GLN A 75 15.34 -0.37 -2.92
C GLN A 75 14.55 0.56 -1.99
N SER A 76 13.40 1.06 -2.45
CA SER A 76 12.49 1.88 -1.63
C SER A 76 11.72 1.08 -0.58
N GLU A 77 11.51 -0.23 -0.81
CA GLU A 77 10.72 -1.09 0.08
C GLU A 77 11.31 -1.20 1.49
N TYR A 78 12.64 -1.12 1.62
CA TYR A 78 13.35 -1.35 2.88
C TYR A 78 13.73 -0.08 3.64
N GLU A 79 13.28 1.09 3.18
CA GLU A 79 13.74 2.38 3.71
C GLU A 79 13.55 2.52 5.23
N GLN A 80 12.43 2.02 5.75
CA GLN A 80 12.10 2.10 7.17
C GLN A 80 12.94 1.11 7.99
N GLU A 81 13.42 0.03 7.37
CA GLU A 81 14.11 -1.10 7.98
C GLU A 81 15.63 -1.01 7.87
N LEU A 82 16.18 -0.09 7.06
CA LEU A 82 17.62 0.13 6.90
C LEU A 82 18.41 0.22 8.23
N PRO A 83 17.94 0.97 9.26
CA PRO A 83 18.64 1.00 10.54
C PRO A 83 18.69 -0.35 11.24
N ARG A 84 17.66 -1.18 11.06
CA ARG A 84 17.57 -2.53 11.64
C ARG A 84 18.49 -3.50 10.91
N ILE A 85 18.57 -3.41 9.58
CA ILE A 85 19.53 -4.19 8.77
C ILE A 85 20.97 -3.86 9.21
N ALA A 86 21.30 -2.57 9.33
CA ALA A 86 22.61 -2.13 9.82
C ALA A 86 22.86 -2.59 11.27
N GLY A 87 21.84 -2.52 12.13
CA GLY A 87 21.89 -2.99 13.51
C GLY A 87 22.24 -4.47 13.63
N TRP A 88 21.62 -5.32 12.80
CA TRP A 88 21.96 -6.75 12.74
C TRP A 88 23.40 -7.00 12.25
N GLY A 89 23.85 -6.24 11.25
CA GLY A 89 25.23 -6.27 10.78
C GLY A 89 26.23 -5.96 11.90
N VAL A 90 26.03 -4.85 12.62
CA VAL A 90 26.88 -4.44 13.74
C VAL A 90 26.83 -5.46 14.90
N ALA A 91 25.63 -5.89 15.29
CA ALA A 91 25.47 -6.85 16.39
C ALA A 91 26.16 -8.18 16.09
N SER A 92 26.03 -8.70 14.87
CA SER A 92 26.67 -9.94 14.45
C SER A 92 28.19 -9.77 14.31
N ALA A 93 28.68 -8.65 13.81
CA ALA A 93 30.12 -8.35 13.78
C ALA A 93 30.74 -8.34 15.19
N VAL A 94 30.07 -7.71 16.16
CA VAL A 94 30.50 -7.68 17.58
C VAL A 94 30.47 -9.08 18.20
N LEU A 95 29.42 -9.86 17.93
CA LEU A 95 29.30 -11.23 18.42
C LEU A 95 30.46 -12.09 17.90
N PHE A 96 30.73 -12.04 16.60
CA PHE A 96 31.82 -12.81 15.98
C PHE A 96 33.20 -12.33 16.44
N ALA A 97 33.42 -11.03 16.65
CA ALA A 97 34.64 -10.51 17.27
C ALA A 97 34.86 -11.11 18.66
N SER A 98 33.80 -11.17 19.46
CA SER A 98 33.83 -11.72 20.82
C SER A 98 34.14 -13.22 20.82
N VAL A 99 33.49 -13.98 19.94
CA VAL A 99 33.78 -15.41 19.74
C VAL A 99 35.22 -15.62 19.30
N SER A 100 35.71 -14.80 18.37
CA SER A 100 37.08 -14.89 17.86
C SER A 100 38.11 -14.62 18.97
N ALA A 101 37.90 -13.58 19.78
CA ALA A 101 38.75 -13.28 20.93
C ALA A 101 38.78 -14.45 21.94
N LEU A 102 37.63 -15.08 22.19
CA LEU A 102 37.55 -16.25 23.07
C LEU A 102 38.30 -17.46 22.49
N VAL A 103 38.21 -17.70 21.18
CA VAL A 103 38.94 -18.79 20.51
C VAL A 103 40.45 -18.57 20.61
N VAL A 104 40.94 -17.36 20.31
CA VAL A 104 42.36 -17.00 20.43
C VAL A 104 42.85 -17.20 21.87
N PHE A 105 42.08 -16.73 22.86
CA PHE A 105 42.44 -16.90 24.27
C PHE A 105 42.45 -18.36 24.71
N SER A 106 41.48 -19.16 24.25
CA SER A 106 41.39 -20.60 24.55
C SER A 106 42.58 -21.38 23.98
N GLN A 107 43.04 -21.03 22.78
CA GLN A 107 44.18 -21.69 22.15
C GLN A 107 45.52 -21.36 22.81
N GLN A 108 45.66 -20.19 23.45
CA GLN A 108 46.84 -19.88 24.27
C GLN A 108 47.02 -20.83 25.46
N ALA A 109 45.93 -21.43 25.97
CA ALA A 109 46.03 -22.36 27.10
C ALA A 109 46.76 -23.67 26.72
N ARG A 110 46.93 -23.98 25.42
CA ARG A 110 47.68 -25.13 24.91
C ARG A 110 48.47 -24.73 23.66
N PRO A 111 49.59 -24.01 23.81
CA PRO A 111 50.32 -23.47 22.67
C PRO A 111 51.00 -24.60 21.89
N THR A 112 50.47 -24.87 20.70
CA THR A 112 51.10 -25.75 19.70
C THR A 112 51.68 -24.95 18.52
N VAL A 113 51.24 -23.69 18.36
CA VAL A 113 51.65 -22.71 17.34
C VAL A 113 51.62 -21.31 18.00
N ASP A 114 52.37 -20.34 17.46
CA ASP A 114 52.27 -18.93 17.90
C ASP A 114 50.95 -18.29 17.42
N VAL A 115 49.87 -18.54 18.16
CA VAL A 115 48.51 -18.05 17.85
C VAL A 115 48.38 -16.53 18.02
N LEU A 116 49.25 -15.91 18.83
CA LEU A 116 49.21 -14.48 19.09
C LEU A 116 49.59 -13.64 17.85
N GLY A 117 50.54 -14.12 17.06
CA GLY A 117 50.90 -13.49 15.78
C GLY A 117 49.77 -13.53 14.74
N LEU A 118 48.89 -14.54 14.81
CA LEU A 118 47.77 -14.76 13.88
C LEU A 118 46.43 -14.18 14.38
N ALA A 119 46.36 -13.73 15.63
CA ALA A 119 45.13 -13.25 16.25
C ALA A 119 44.42 -12.11 15.47
N PRO A 120 45.11 -11.10 14.93
CA PRO A 120 44.46 -10.05 14.15
C PRO A 120 43.78 -10.58 12.89
N ALA A 121 44.45 -11.52 12.20
CA ALA A 121 43.95 -12.13 10.97
C ALA A 121 42.69 -12.96 11.21
N ILE A 122 42.69 -13.76 12.28
CA ILE A 122 41.53 -14.58 12.69
C ILE A 122 40.35 -13.68 13.07
N ALA A 123 40.60 -12.60 13.81
CA ALA A 123 39.56 -11.66 14.24
C ALA A 123 38.89 -10.94 13.06
N ILE A 124 39.68 -10.42 12.11
CA ILE A 124 39.16 -9.72 10.93
C ILE A 124 38.30 -10.65 10.07
N ASN A 125 38.73 -11.90 9.88
CA ASN A 125 37.96 -12.92 9.15
C ASN A 125 36.60 -13.20 9.80
N HIS A 126 36.58 -13.39 11.12
CA HIS A 126 35.33 -13.62 11.85
C HIS A 126 34.42 -12.39 11.83
N VAL A 127 34.96 -11.19 12.02
CA VAL A 127 34.21 -9.93 11.94
C VAL A 127 33.58 -9.76 10.55
N THR A 128 34.34 -10.05 9.49
CA THR A 128 33.86 -9.95 8.11
C THR A 128 32.67 -10.89 7.89
N VAL A 129 32.83 -12.17 8.25
CA VAL A 129 31.74 -13.17 8.15
C VAL A 129 30.54 -12.76 9.00
N GLY A 130 30.77 -12.34 10.23
CA GLY A 130 29.73 -11.88 11.15
C GLY A 130 28.94 -10.71 10.57
N ALA A 131 29.61 -9.70 10.02
CA ALA A 131 28.96 -8.54 9.41
C ALA A 131 28.04 -8.96 8.25
N VAL A 132 28.50 -9.85 7.37
CA VAL A 132 27.69 -10.34 6.23
C VAL A 132 26.48 -11.13 6.70
N VAL A 133 26.70 -12.10 7.59
CA VAL A 133 25.61 -12.92 8.15
C VAL A 133 24.58 -12.03 8.85
N GLY A 134 25.02 -11.04 9.62
CA GLY A 134 24.13 -10.08 10.27
C GLY A 134 23.30 -9.29 9.27
N VAL A 135 23.92 -8.72 8.24
CA VAL A 135 23.19 -7.97 7.19
C VAL A 135 22.18 -8.87 6.46
N LEU A 136 22.53 -10.12 6.15
CA LEU A 136 21.61 -11.08 5.52
C LEU A 136 20.41 -11.42 6.42
N VAL A 137 20.65 -11.67 7.71
CA VAL A 137 19.57 -11.90 8.70
C VAL A 137 18.68 -10.65 8.81
N GLY A 138 19.28 -9.47 8.87
CA GLY A 138 18.54 -8.21 8.90
C GLY A 138 17.68 -7.99 7.67
N LEU A 139 18.16 -8.37 6.48
CA LEU A 139 17.39 -8.29 5.24
C LEU A 139 16.21 -9.27 5.23
N TYR A 140 16.42 -10.50 5.72
CA TYR A 140 15.36 -11.49 5.85
C TYR A 140 14.26 -11.01 6.82
N ASP A 141 14.65 -10.47 7.96
CA ASP A 141 13.76 -9.90 8.98
C ASP A 141 12.98 -8.69 8.43
N ALA A 142 13.66 -7.79 7.70
CA ALA A 142 13.03 -6.65 7.02
C ALA A 142 11.99 -7.09 5.98
N ARG A 143 12.30 -8.13 5.19
CA ARG A 143 11.38 -8.71 4.22
C ARG A 143 10.15 -9.32 4.88
N GLY A 144 10.31 -9.95 6.04
CA GLY A 144 9.19 -10.47 6.82
C GLY A 144 8.22 -9.36 7.24
N LEU A 145 8.75 -8.24 7.74
CA LEU A 145 7.94 -7.08 8.14
C LEU A 145 7.26 -6.38 6.97
N ALA A 146 7.94 -6.26 5.82
CA ALA A 146 7.36 -5.68 4.61
C ALA A 146 6.16 -6.52 4.14
N HIS A 147 6.32 -7.84 4.13
CA HIS A 147 5.25 -8.76 3.78
C HIS A 147 4.07 -8.69 4.76
N GLN A 148 4.33 -8.61 6.07
CA GLN A 148 3.28 -8.47 7.08
C GLN A 148 2.46 -7.19 6.88
N ARG A 149 3.10 -6.05 6.65
CA ARG A 149 2.39 -4.79 6.38
C ARG A 149 1.54 -4.83 5.12
N ALA A 150 2.03 -5.49 4.08
CA ALA A 150 1.25 -5.69 2.86
C ALA A 150 -0.01 -6.52 3.14
N LEU A 151 0.12 -7.60 3.92
CA LEU A 151 -1.02 -8.43 4.34
C LEU A 151 -2.00 -7.68 5.25
N GLU A 152 -1.52 -6.88 6.20
CA GLU A 152 -2.36 -6.05 7.07
C GLU A 152 -3.15 -5.02 6.25
N THR A 153 -2.49 -4.35 5.31
CA THR A 153 -3.15 -3.38 4.41
C THR A 153 -4.25 -4.04 3.58
N GLU A 154 -3.98 -5.22 3.02
CA GLU A 154 -4.96 -5.96 2.23
C GLU A 154 -6.12 -6.47 3.11
N ARG A 155 -5.83 -6.95 4.31
CA ARG A 155 -6.84 -7.39 5.26
C ARG A 155 -7.74 -6.23 5.68
N ASP A 156 -7.18 -5.08 6.00
CA ASP A 156 -7.93 -3.90 6.42
C ASP A 156 -8.82 -3.38 5.28
N ARG A 157 -8.34 -3.42 4.02
CA ARG A 157 -9.15 -3.15 2.83
C ARG A 157 -10.33 -4.13 2.72
N ILE A 158 -10.09 -5.43 2.84
CA ILE A 158 -11.14 -6.46 2.79
C ILE A 158 -12.14 -6.30 3.94
N GLU A 159 -11.67 -6.04 5.16
CA GLU A 159 -12.53 -5.79 6.33
C GLU A 159 -13.40 -4.54 6.12
N GLN A 160 -12.83 -3.48 5.56
CA GLN A 160 -13.58 -2.26 5.22
C GLN A 160 -14.65 -2.55 4.17
N PHE A 161 -14.31 -3.25 3.08
CA PHE A 161 -15.27 -3.65 2.06
C PHE A 161 -16.38 -4.53 2.63
N ALA A 162 -16.04 -5.52 3.47
CA ALA A 162 -17.01 -6.41 4.10
C ALA A 162 -17.97 -5.65 5.03
N ASN A 163 -17.49 -4.66 5.78
CA ASN A 163 -18.32 -3.79 6.60
C ASN A 163 -19.28 -2.96 5.73
N LYS A 164 -18.77 -2.31 4.67
CA LYS A 164 -19.61 -1.56 3.73
C LYS A 164 -20.68 -2.46 3.08
N ALA A 165 -20.34 -3.68 2.68
CA ALA A 165 -21.28 -4.63 2.10
C ALA A 165 -22.36 -5.09 3.11
N MET A 166 -21.99 -5.23 4.39
CA MET A 166 -22.94 -5.52 5.46
C MET A 166 -23.95 -4.37 5.66
N ASP A 167 -23.48 -3.13 5.56
CA ASP A 167 -24.31 -1.93 5.63
C ASP A 167 -25.25 -1.87 4.41
N VAL A 168 -24.76 -2.13 3.19
CA VAL A 168 -25.61 -2.22 1.98
C VAL A 168 -26.71 -3.27 2.14
N ASN A 169 -26.38 -4.46 2.64
CA ASN A 169 -27.40 -5.49 2.88
C ASN A 169 -28.42 -5.07 3.95
N THR A 170 -28.02 -4.22 4.90
CA THR A 170 -28.95 -3.64 5.87
C THR A 170 -29.91 -2.65 5.22
N TYR A 171 -29.40 -1.73 4.39
CA TYR A 171 -30.25 -0.85 3.57
C TYR A 171 -31.15 -1.65 2.63
N GLY A 172 -30.65 -2.70 1.97
CA GLY A 172 -31.46 -3.55 1.09
C GLY A 172 -32.66 -4.19 1.79
N ARG A 173 -32.49 -4.63 3.05
CA ARG A 173 -33.61 -5.14 3.86
C ARG A 173 -34.62 -4.06 4.24
N GLU A 174 -34.18 -2.82 4.46
CA GLU A 174 -35.07 -1.69 4.78
C GLU A 174 -35.80 -1.17 3.53
N LEU A 175 -35.11 -1.10 2.40
CA LEU A 175 -35.67 -0.79 1.09
C LEU A 175 -36.79 -1.76 0.73
N THR A 176 -36.56 -3.06 0.86
CA THR A 176 -37.59 -4.09 0.54
C THR A 176 -38.80 -4.05 1.48
N ARG A 177 -38.71 -3.35 2.62
CA ARG A 177 -39.84 -3.14 3.56
C ARG A 177 -40.48 -1.76 3.42
N SER A 178 -40.02 -0.95 2.47
CA SER A 178 -40.53 0.40 2.28
C SER A 178 -41.86 0.35 1.53
N ASP A 179 -42.85 1.08 2.03
CA ASP A 179 -44.20 1.08 1.48
C ASP A 179 -44.47 2.30 0.57
N SER A 180 -43.45 3.14 0.30
CA SER A 180 -43.59 4.32 -0.56
C SER A 180 -42.28 4.70 -1.26
N ILE A 181 -42.41 5.42 -2.38
CA ILE A 181 -41.27 5.97 -3.14
C ILE A 181 -40.49 6.96 -2.27
N ASP A 182 -41.17 7.78 -1.45
CA ASP A 182 -40.51 8.72 -0.54
C ASP A 182 -39.60 7.99 0.47
N ALA A 183 -40.08 6.88 1.04
CA ALA A 183 -39.28 6.07 1.96
C ALA A 183 -38.07 5.42 1.27
N VAL A 184 -38.27 4.90 0.05
CA VAL A 184 -37.17 4.36 -0.77
C VAL A 184 -36.14 5.44 -1.09
N SER A 185 -36.60 6.62 -1.50
CA SER A 185 -35.72 7.74 -1.87
C SER A 185 -34.86 8.22 -0.70
N ALA A 186 -35.46 8.38 0.48
CA ALA A 186 -34.76 8.79 1.70
C ALA A 186 -33.70 7.75 2.10
N LEU A 187 -34.02 6.45 2.04
CA LEU A 187 -33.06 5.39 2.33
C LEU A 187 -31.91 5.34 1.30
N CYS A 188 -32.20 5.57 0.02
CA CYS A 188 -31.18 5.64 -1.02
C CYS A 188 -30.21 6.81 -0.78
N ILE A 189 -30.73 8.00 -0.46
CA ILE A 189 -29.90 9.16 -0.10
C ILE A 189 -29.09 8.88 1.17
N GLN A 190 -29.72 8.31 2.20
CA GLN A 190 -29.03 7.97 3.44
C GLN A 190 -27.91 6.93 3.21
N ALA A 191 -28.13 5.95 2.33
CA ALA A 191 -27.14 4.96 1.98
C ALA A 191 -25.95 5.57 1.22
N LEU A 192 -26.19 6.47 0.27
CA LEU A 192 -25.10 7.21 -0.41
C LEU A 192 -24.25 8.01 0.58
N GLN A 193 -24.90 8.69 1.52
CA GLN A 193 -24.23 9.46 2.56
C GLN A 193 -23.40 8.56 3.48
N GLY A 194 -23.96 7.43 3.93
CA GLY A 194 -23.31 6.52 4.86
C GLY A 194 -22.16 5.73 4.26
N LEU A 195 -22.32 5.24 3.02
CA LEU A 195 -21.38 4.32 2.38
C LEU A 195 -20.22 5.05 1.70
N LEU A 196 -20.51 6.20 1.08
CA LEU A 196 -19.57 6.92 0.22
C LEU A 196 -19.29 8.34 0.70
N GLY A 197 -19.95 8.81 1.76
CA GLY A 197 -19.79 10.19 2.23
C GLY A 197 -20.37 11.24 1.28
N LEU A 198 -21.20 10.83 0.32
CA LEU A 198 -21.81 11.72 -0.67
C LEU A 198 -22.99 12.45 -0.05
N THR A 199 -22.74 13.65 0.47
CA THR A 199 -23.71 14.45 1.25
C THR A 199 -24.68 15.24 0.41
N GLU A 200 -24.34 15.53 -0.85
CA GLU A 200 -25.15 16.31 -1.78
C GLU A 200 -25.81 15.41 -2.80
N ALA A 201 -26.88 14.73 -2.39
CA ALA A 201 -27.58 13.76 -3.21
C ALA A 201 -29.03 14.18 -3.45
N ALA A 202 -29.59 13.76 -4.59
CA ALA A 202 -31.00 13.94 -4.90
C ALA A 202 -31.56 12.70 -5.57
N PHE A 203 -32.82 12.40 -5.29
CA PHE A 203 -33.60 11.37 -5.95
C PHE A 203 -34.63 12.04 -6.85
N VAL A 204 -34.53 11.78 -8.15
CA VAL A 204 -35.33 12.45 -9.18
C VAL A 204 -36.04 11.39 -10.02
N VAL A 205 -37.34 11.59 -10.25
CA VAL A 205 -38.11 10.81 -11.22
C VAL A 205 -38.25 11.66 -12.47
N VAL A 206 -37.69 11.17 -13.58
CA VAL A 206 -37.66 11.89 -14.87
C VAL A 206 -38.49 11.17 -15.91
N GLY A 207 -39.58 11.80 -16.35
CA GLY A 207 -40.49 11.33 -17.38
C GLY A 207 -40.38 12.12 -18.69
N GLY A 208 -41.24 11.80 -19.67
CA GLY A 208 -41.30 12.51 -20.94
C GLY A 208 -41.82 13.95 -20.83
N GLU A 209 -42.92 14.14 -20.09
CA GLU A 209 -43.54 15.46 -19.89
C GLU A 209 -43.50 15.92 -18.42
N ASP A 210 -43.33 14.99 -17.48
CA ASP A 210 -43.30 15.27 -16.04
C ASP A 210 -41.98 14.79 -15.41
N SER A 211 -41.25 15.71 -14.78
CA SER A 211 -40.06 15.43 -13.98
C SER A 211 -40.24 16.04 -12.60
N ARG A 212 -39.92 15.28 -11.55
CA ARG A 212 -40.01 15.75 -10.16
C ARG A 212 -38.85 15.27 -9.32
N ILE A 213 -38.41 16.14 -8.41
CA ILE A 213 -37.49 15.77 -7.33
C ILE A 213 -38.35 15.16 -6.22
N VAL A 214 -38.05 13.93 -5.81
CA VAL A 214 -38.74 13.25 -4.71
C VAL A 214 -38.10 13.65 -3.39
N ASP A 215 -36.78 13.58 -3.32
CA ASP A 215 -36.00 13.95 -2.15
C ASP A 215 -34.66 14.55 -2.57
N SER A 216 -34.11 15.46 -1.77
CA SER A 216 -32.85 16.14 -2.06
C SER A 216 -32.20 16.69 -0.80
N THR A 217 -30.90 16.49 -0.70
CA THR A 217 -30.03 17.10 0.30
C THR A 217 -29.14 18.19 -0.30
N VAL A 218 -29.27 18.46 -1.61
CA VAL A 218 -28.58 19.54 -2.29
C VAL A 218 -29.23 20.87 -1.91
N VAL A 219 -28.43 21.82 -1.40
CA VAL A 219 -28.91 23.13 -0.95
C VAL A 219 -28.36 24.24 -1.82
N GLY A 220 -29.21 25.20 -2.18
CA GLY A 220 -28.80 26.43 -2.87
C GLY A 220 -28.64 26.29 -4.38
N VAL A 221 -29.18 25.22 -4.95
CA VAL A 221 -29.12 24.88 -6.37
C VAL A 221 -30.53 24.88 -6.95
N SER A 222 -30.68 25.22 -8.23
CA SER A 222 -31.96 25.17 -8.93
C SER A 222 -32.36 23.73 -9.28
N ASP A 223 -33.62 23.39 -9.07
CA ASP A 223 -34.20 22.08 -9.42
C ASP A 223 -34.00 21.72 -10.90
N GLU A 224 -34.02 22.72 -11.79
CA GLU A 224 -33.79 22.55 -13.24
C GLU A 224 -32.46 21.87 -13.55
N GLY A 225 -31.38 22.23 -12.85
CA GLY A 225 -30.05 21.64 -13.05
C GLY A 225 -29.99 20.17 -12.65
N LEU A 226 -30.63 19.81 -11.52
CA LEU A 226 -30.68 18.42 -11.04
C LEU A 226 -31.54 17.55 -11.98
N VAL A 227 -32.66 18.10 -12.47
CA VAL A 227 -33.52 17.42 -13.45
C VAL A 227 -32.81 17.26 -14.80
N GLU A 228 -32.06 18.26 -15.26
CA GLU A 228 -31.27 18.16 -16.50
C GLU A 228 -30.23 17.03 -16.37
N LEU A 229 -29.47 17.01 -15.29
CA LEU A 229 -28.47 15.97 -15.04
C LEU A 229 -29.12 14.57 -14.96
N ALA A 230 -30.23 14.43 -14.23
CA ALA A 230 -30.98 13.17 -14.17
C ALA A 230 -31.53 12.72 -15.53
N SER A 231 -31.96 13.67 -16.37
CA SER A 231 -32.51 13.37 -17.70
C SER A 231 -31.46 12.78 -18.64
N ARG A 232 -30.18 13.18 -18.51
CA ARG A 232 -29.06 12.59 -19.27
C ARG A 232 -28.88 11.10 -18.97
N SER A 233 -29.33 10.63 -17.80
CA SER A 233 -29.19 9.23 -17.40
C SER A 233 -30.24 8.29 -17.99
N ARG A 234 -31.27 8.81 -18.67
CA ARG A 234 -32.35 7.98 -19.25
C ARG A 234 -31.86 7.01 -20.32
N GLU A 235 -30.79 7.35 -21.03
CA GLU A 235 -30.21 6.50 -22.08
C GLU A 235 -29.26 5.43 -21.53
N GLN A 236 -28.94 5.46 -20.23
CA GLN A 236 -28.03 4.52 -19.58
C GLN A 236 -28.72 3.19 -19.29
N GLU A 237 -27.97 2.10 -19.16
CA GLU A 237 -28.55 0.82 -18.68
C GLU A 237 -29.05 0.97 -17.23
N PRO A 238 -30.18 0.34 -16.85
CA PRO A 238 -30.63 0.33 -15.46
C PRO A 238 -29.58 -0.26 -14.52
N THR A 239 -29.58 0.15 -13.25
CA THR A 239 -28.63 -0.31 -12.22
C THR A 239 -27.16 -0.03 -12.59
N THR A 240 -26.89 1.06 -13.32
CA THR A 240 -25.52 1.45 -13.72
C THR A 240 -25.10 2.76 -13.04
N VAL A 241 -23.83 2.84 -12.67
CA VAL A 241 -23.19 4.05 -12.13
C VAL A 241 -22.47 4.79 -13.25
N VAL A 242 -22.73 6.08 -13.42
CA VAL A 242 -21.99 6.95 -14.36
C VAL A 242 -21.45 8.17 -13.64
N ILE A 243 -20.15 8.40 -13.81
CA ILE A 243 -19.43 9.56 -13.27
C ILE A 243 -19.33 10.61 -14.38
N HIS A 244 -19.70 11.83 -14.05
CA HIS A 244 -19.70 12.99 -14.94
C HIS A 244 -18.62 13.97 -14.47
N GLU A 245 -17.57 14.13 -15.28
CA GLU A 245 -16.55 15.17 -15.09
C GLU A 245 -17.04 16.56 -15.55
N SER A 246 -18.16 16.61 -16.28
CA SER A 246 -18.78 17.85 -16.74
C SER A 246 -20.26 17.85 -16.36
N ILE A 247 -20.66 18.83 -15.57
CA ILE A 247 -22.04 18.99 -15.08
C ILE A 247 -22.67 20.26 -15.69
N PRO A 248 -24.00 20.38 -15.72
CA PRO A 248 -24.67 21.61 -16.16
C PRO A 248 -24.12 22.87 -15.48
N ASP A 249 -24.02 23.99 -16.21
CA ASP A 249 -23.49 25.28 -15.72
C ASP A 249 -24.13 25.74 -14.40
N SER A 250 -25.40 25.43 -14.17
CA SER A 250 -26.13 25.73 -12.93
C SER A 250 -25.62 24.96 -11.70
N LEU A 251 -24.82 23.92 -11.91
CA LEU A 251 -24.26 23.03 -10.89
C LEU A 251 -22.74 23.19 -10.72
N GLU A 252 -22.03 23.75 -11.71
CA GLU A 252 -20.56 23.93 -11.69
C GLU A 252 -20.07 24.82 -10.54
N GLU A 253 -20.89 25.75 -10.06
CA GLU A 253 -20.54 26.57 -8.88
C GLU A 253 -20.51 25.74 -7.58
N ARG A 254 -21.08 24.53 -7.59
CA ARG A 254 -21.28 23.71 -6.39
C ARG A 254 -20.32 22.54 -6.26
N ALA A 255 -19.99 21.88 -7.37
CA ALA A 255 -19.10 20.73 -7.40
C ALA A 255 -18.32 20.64 -8.73
N ASP A 256 -17.17 20.01 -8.69
CA ASP A 256 -16.36 19.77 -9.89
C ASP A 256 -16.94 18.64 -10.78
N GLY A 257 -17.83 17.80 -10.24
CA GLY A 257 -18.53 16.78 -11.02
C GLY A 257 -19.73 16.17 -10.31
N ALA A 258 -20.26 15.09 -10.89
CA ALA A 258 -21.41 14.39 -10.33
C ALA A 258 -21.44 12.91 -10.68
N ILE A 259 -22.24 12.16 -9.93
CA ILE A 259 -22.55 10.76 -10.19
C ILE A 259 -24.05 10.67 -10.47
N THR A 260 -24.42 9.91 -11.48
CA THR A 260 -25.80 9.54 -11.72
C THR A 260 -25.97 8.03 -11.73
N LEU A 261 -27.06 7.59 -11.12
CA LEU A 261 -27.39 6.21 -10.86
C LEU A 261 -28.82 5.97 -11.34
N ARG A 262 -28.99 5.39 -12.53
CA ARG A 262 -30.32 5.00 -13.00
C ARG A 262 -30.75 3.75 -12.25
N ILE A 263 -31.84 3.80 -11.50
CA ILE A 263 -32.30 2.69 -10.66
C ILE A 263 -33.15 1.72 -11.50
N THR A 264 -34.35 2.14 -11.87
CA THR A 264 -35.34 1.35 -12.63
C THR A 264 -36.25 2.29 -13.42
N ASP A 265 -37.11 1.71 -14.26
CA ASP A 265 -38.20 2.42 -14.92
C ASP A 265 -39.51 2.31 -14.12
N LEU A 266 -40.25 3.40 -14.10
CA LEU A 266 -41.52 3.59 -13.40
C LEU A 266 -42.55 4.11 -14.39
N ASP A 267 -43.38 3.23 -14.96
CA ASP A 267 -44.49 3.59 -15.87
C ASP A 267 -44.21 4.72 -16.87
N GLY A 268 -43.09 4.62 -17.61
CA GLY A 268 -42.70 5.60 -18.63
C GLY A 268 -41.81 6.76 -18.12
N ALA A 269 -41.53 6.81 -16.82
CA ALA A 269 -40.48 7.61 -16.20
C ALA A 269 -39.31 6.73 -15.74
N SER A 270 -38.16 7.34 -15.43
CA SER A 270 -37.02 6.65 -14.84
C SER A 270 -36.71 7.23 -13.47
N ALA A 271 -36.49 6.36 -12.49
CA ALA A 271 -35.99 6.75 -11.17
C ALA A 271 -34.46 6.89 -11.24
N VAL A 272 -33.96 8.08 -10.91
CA VAL A 272 -32.54 8.40 -10.97
C VAL A 272 -32.10 8.96 -9.63
N LEU A 273 -31.07 8.37 -9.07
CA LEU A 273 -30.36 8.89 -7.91
C LEU A 273 -29.11 9.60 -8.41
N LEU A 274 -28.81 10.78 -7.90
CA LEU A 274 -27.64 11.54 -8.27
C LEU A 274 -26.94 12.11 -7.06
N ALA A 275 -25.64 12.37 -7.18
CA ALA A 275 -24.84 13.02 -6.16
C ALA A 275 -23.82 13.97 -6.78
N LEU A 276 -23.69 15.17 -6.22
CA LEU A 276 -22.64 16.11 -6.57
C LEU A 276 -21.39 15.78 -5.76
N THR A 277 -20.21 15.84 -6.38
CA THR A 277 -18.95 15.49 -5.72
C THR A 277 -17.76 16.20 -6.38
N ASP A 278 -16.82 16.64 -5.55
CA ASP A 278 -15.49 17.10 -6.00
C ASP A 278 -14.51 15.93 -6.16
N ASP A 279 -14.85 14.78 -5.58
CA ASP A 279 -14.06 13.56 -5.66
C ASP A 279 -14.65 12.64 -6.73
N LEU A 280 -13.92 12.47 -7.83
CA LEU A 280 -14.29 11.63 -8.97
C LEU A 280 -13.53 10.30 -8.97
N GLU A 281 -12.68 10.03 -7.97
CA GLU A 281 -11.90 8.80 -7.87
C GLU A 281 -12.69 7.68 -7.17
N PHE A 282 -13.65 7.09 -7.87
CA PHE A 282 -14.32 5.87 -7.42
C PHE A 282 -13.53 4.63 -7.81
N ASN A 283 -13.23 3.78 -6.83
CA ASN A 283 -12.66 2.46 -7.09
C ASN A 283 -13.76 1.45 -7.50
N ASP A 284 -13.35 0.33 -8.08
CA ASP A 284 -14.27 -0.72 -8.53
C ASP A 284 -15.14 -1.28 -7.40
N GLU A 285 -14.66 -1.27 -6.15
CA GLU A 285 -15.40 -1.76 -4.98
C GLU A 285 -16.57 -0.83 -4.62
N ASP A 286 -16.36 0.49 -4.67
CA ASP A 286 -17.39 1.48 -4.41
C ASP A 286 -18.49 1.45 -5.50
N VAL A 287 -18.11 1.24 -6.76
CA VAL A 287 -19.06 1.02 -7.87
C VAL A 287 -19.89 -0.25 -7.63
N GLN A 288 -19.27 -1.37 -7.24
CA GLN A 288 -19.99 -2.61 -6.95
C GLN A 288 -20.98 -2.46 -5.77
N LEU A 289 -20.62 -1.69 -4.74
CA LEU A 289 -21.52 -1.41 -3.62
C LEU A 289 -22.73 -0.58 -4.05
N LEU A 290 -22.52 0.38 -4.95
CA LEU A 290 -23.59 1.17 -5.55
C LEU A 290 -24.52 0.31 -6.40
N GLU A 291 -23.98 -0.50 -7.30
CA GLU A 291 -24.79 -1.41 -8.13
C GLU A 291 -25.64 -2.36 -7.28
N LEU A 292 -25.07 -2.88 -6.19
CA LEU A 292 -25.81 -3.72 -5.24
C LEU A 292 -26.94 -2.94 -4.54
N LEU A 293 -26.68 -1.71 -4.12
CA LEU A 293 -27.71 -0.82 -3.55
C LEU A 293 -28.83 -0.54 -4.57
N LEU A 294 -28.47 -0.22 -5.81
CA LEU A 294 -29.43 0.06 -6.88
C LEU A 294 -30.29 -1.15 -7.20
N ALA A 295 -29.74 -2.37 -7.20
CA ALA A 295 -30.50 -3.59 -7.43
C ALA A 295 -31.58 -3.79 -6.35
N HIS A 296 -31.26 -3.51 -5.09
CA HIS A 296 -32.24 -3.53 -4.00
C HIS A 296 -33.28 -2.41 -4.12
N ALA A 297 -32.85 -1.20 -4.49
CA ALA A 297 -33.75 -0.06 -4.67
C ALA A 297 -34.72 -0.29 -5.85
N ALA A 298 -34.25 -0.84 -6.97
CA ALA A 298 -35.07 -1.21 -8.12
C ALA A 298 -36.15 -2.21 -7.70
N THR A 299 -35.77 -3.28 -7.00
CA THR A 299 -36.72 -4.29 -6.50
C THR A 299 -37.78 -3.66 -5.59
N ALA A 300 -37.39 -2.73 -4.71
CA ALA A 300 -38.31 -2.05 -3.81
C ALA A 300 -39.26 -1.08 -4.55
N LEU A 301 -38.75 -0.34 -5.52
CA LEU A 301 -39.55 0.57 -6.35
C LEU A 301 -40.55 -0.17 -7.20
N ASP A 302 -40.14 -1.29 -7.82
CA ASP A 302 -41.03 -2.15 -8.60
C ASP A 302 -42.20 -2.63 -7.73
N ALA A 303 -41.92 -3.12 -6.51
CA ALA A 303 -42.96 -3.57 -5.57
C ALA A 303 -43.92 -2.44 -5.16
N VAL A 304 -43.40 -1.25 -4.85
CA VAL A 304 -44.22 -0.08 -4.50
C VAL A 304 -45.07 0.39 -5.69
N SER A 305 -44.54 0.30 -6.91
CA SER A 305 -45.28 0.67 -8.13
C SER A 305 -46.37 -0.34 -8.50
N GLU A 306 -46.17 -1.63 -8.20
CA GLU A 306 -47.19 -2.67 -8.41
C GLU A 306 -48.33 -2.58 -7.37
N ASP A 307 -48.02 -2.22 -6.13
CA ASP A 307 -49.01 -2.07 -5.05
C ASP A 307 -49.73 -0.71 -5.06
N GLY A 308 -49.08 0.32 -5.61
CA GLY A 308 -49.62 1.67 -5.74
C GLY A 308 -49.88 2.03 -7.21
N GLU A 309 -51.13 1.93 -7.65
CA GLU A 309 -51.61 2.65 -8.83
C GLU A 309 -51.15 4.11 -8.71
N PHE A 310 -50.30 4.55 -9.64
CA PHE A 310 -49.79 5.93 -9.75
C PHE A 310 -50.96 6.91 -9.88
N ASP A 311 -51.63 7.25 -8.78
CA ASP A 311 -52.68 8.27 -8.78
C ASP A 311 -52.89 8.89 -7.38
N ARG A 312 -52.10 9.93 -7.11
CA ARG A 312 -52.65 11.26 -6.80
C ARG A 312 -51.75 12.36 -7.33
#